data_AF-A0A5B9CYA0-F1
#
_entry.id   AF-A0A5B9CYA0-F1
#
_cell.length_a   1.000
_cell.length_b   1.000
_cell.length_c   1.000
_cell.angle_alpha   90.00
_cell.angle_beta   90.00
_cell.angle_gamma   90.00
#
_symmetry.space_group_name_H-M   'P 1'
#
loop_
_entity.id
_entity.type
_entity.pdbx_description
1 polymer ?
#
loop_
_entity_poly.entity_id
_entity_poly.type
_entity_poly.pdbx_seq_one_letter_code
_entity_poly.pdbx_strand_id
1 'polypeptide(L)'
;MRYKVEYIAITMIAFALVGCLNISSEKTKRDEKLHHALMDWSMKEKSLTKNYTAIIMADPQPWRLNSGDANGLSNREPWFKINEQVANVIKAHKAAFHIVNGDLTEFGQQKNYDDYKNLYKNLGSPVYEGLGNHDYANNVGNCTIPEVFNFYKDACAISAVLRMVAEIKKYQNQLSHFNADVVESLLPVARGNIHKIKGSLSYSWDYGDVHYVQLHNYPSYTVHLKGQSVEVQINKSLDWLKQDLAAADARGKVTIINFHDARAASVDGESFFIRKQNAKDLSVFKSIITSHNVKAIFVGHTHYQSYCRAKNDKVFGNIPVYTAGALFNGDYYLIDVKGKNIHVKAYNGEVGKPLLIKDLGIIGKDTEFSASCSKL
;
A
#
# COMPACT_ATOMS: atom_id res chain seq x y z
N MET A 1 6.29 -71.02 -60.85
CA MET A 1 5.73 -69.99 -59.94
C MET A 1 6.06 -68.63 -60.52
N ARG A 2 5.03 -67.85 -60.86
CA ARG A 2 5.14 -66.57 -61.58
C ARG A 2 5.13 -65.41 -60.58
N TYR A 3 6.02 -64.45 -60.80
CA TYR A 3 6.04 -63.14 -60.14
C TYR A 3 4.81 -62.30 -60.54
N LYS A 4 4.31 -61.51 -59.58
CA LYS A 4 3.58 -60.26 -59.84
C LYS A 4 4.02 -59.22 -58.81
N VAL A 5 4.65 -58.16 -59.31
CA VAL A 5 4.94 -56.92 -58.59
C VAL A 5 3.88 -55.92 -59.05
N GLU A 6 3.09 -55.39 -58.12
CA GLU A 6 2.17 -54.27 -58.40
C GLU A 6 2.76 -53.00 -57.78
N TYR A 7 3.05 -52.04 -58.65
CA TYR A 7 3.45 -50.68 -58.30
C TYR A 7 2.19 -49.88 -57.96
N ILE A 8 2.09 -49.36 -56.74
CA ILE A 8 1.11 -48.33 -56.38
C ILE A 8 1.78 -46.97 -56.51
N ALA A 9 1.35 -46.20 -57.51
CA ALA A 9 1.71 -44.81 -57.68
C ALA A 9 0.99 -43.96 -56.62
N ILE A 10 1.74 -43.28 -55.75
CA ILE A 10 1.20 -42.26 -54.85
C ILE A 10 1.37 -40.90 -55.55
N THR A 11 0.24 -40.35 -55.99
CA THR A 11 0.15 -39.00 -56.55
C THR A 11 0.27 -37.98 -55.42
N MET A 12 1.38 -37.25 -55.36
CA MET A 12 1.55 -36.10 -54.47
C MET A 12 0.66 -34.94 -54.93
N ILE A 13 -0.41 -34.67 -54.20
CA ILE A 13 -1.18 -33.42 -54.34
C ILE A 13 -0.42 -32.34 -53.57
N ALA A 14 0.19 -31.41 -54.30
CA ALA A 14 0.74 -30.19 -53.74
C ALA A 14 -0.41 -29.27 -53.29
N PHE A 15 -0.66 -29.18 -51.99
CA PHE A 15 -1.43 -28.08 -51.42
C PHE A 15 -0.53 -26.84 -51.33
N ALA A 16 -0.83 -25.83 -52.14
CA ALA A 16 -0.28 -24.50 -51.97
C ALA A 16 -0.79 -23.91 -50.64
N LEU A 17 0.04 -23.96 -49.60
CA LEU A 17 -0.13 -23.19 -48.36
C LEU A 17 0.37 -21.76 -48.62
N VAL A 18 -0.48 -20.94 -49.23
CA VAL A 18 -0.32 -19.49 -49.23
C VAL A 18 -1.10 -18.92 -48.04
N GLY A 19 -0.35 -18.38 -47.07
CA GLY A 19 -0.75 -17.22 -46.28
C GLY A 19 -1.80 -17.40 -45.18
N CYS A 20 -1.45 -18.04 -44.05
CA CYS A 20 -2.23 -17.90 -42.81
C CYS A 20 -1.40 -18.04 -41.52
N LEU A 21 -0.14 -17.56 -41.50
CA LEU A 21 0.74 -17.65 -40.33
C LEU A 21 1.24 -16.32 -39.73
N ASN A 22 0.88 -15.16 -40.29
CA ASN A 22 1.25 -13.85 -39.69
C ASN A 22 0.09 -13.06 -39.06
N ILE A 23 -1.17 -13.38 -39.38
CA ILE A 23 -2.31 -12.57 -38.94
C ILE A 23 -2.58 -12.74 -37.43
N SER A 24 -2.35 -13.94 -36.87
CA SER A 24 -2.55 -14.18 -35.44
C SER A 24 -1.52 -13.43 -34.58
N SER A 25 -0.23 -13.52 -34.92
CA SER A 25 0.84 -12.81 -34.20
C SER A 25 0.74 -11.29 -34.34
N GLU A 26 0.42 -10.78 -35.52
CA GLU A 26 0.20 -9.34 -35.72
C GLU A 26 -1.05 -8.83 -35.00
N LYS A 27 -2.13 -9.62 -34.94
CA LYS A 27 -3.33 -9.28 -34.20
C LYS A 27 -3.04 -9.23 -32.70
N THR A 28 -2.34 -10.22 -32.13
CA THR A 28 -1.93 -10.20 -30.72
C THR A 28 -1.00 -9.03 -30.41
N LYS A 29 0.01 -8.74 -31.25
CA LYS A 29 0.88 -7.57 -31.07
C LYS A 29 0.14 -6.25 -31.21
N ARG A 30 -0.86 -6.17 -32.11
CA ARG A 30 -1.69 -4.99 -32.29
C ARG A 30 -2.63 -4.79 -31.10
N ASP A 31 -3.20 -5.87 -30.57
CA ASP A 31 -4.07 -5.85 -29.39
C ASP A 31 -3.28 -5.46 -28.13
N GLU A 32 -2.07 -5.98 -27.94
CA GLU A 32 -1.14 -5.55 -26.88
C GLU A 32 -0.76 -4.07 -27.04
N LYS A 33 -0.39 -3.64 -28.25
CA LYS A 33 -0.03 -2.24 -28.52
C LYS A 33 -1.20 -1.29 -28.31
N LEU A 34 -2.42 -1.70 -28.68
CA LEU A 34 -3.64 -0.94 -28.44
C LEU A 34 -3.96 -0.90 -26.94
N HIS A 35 -3.79 -2.01 -26.22
CA HIS A 35 -3.99 -2.08 -24.78
C HIS A 35 -3.00 -1.17 -24.03
N HIS A 36 -1.72 -1.21 -24.40
CA HIS A 36 -0.70 -0.32 -23.87
C HIS A 36 -1.01 1.16 -24.17
N ALA A 37 -1.45 1.48 -25.39
CA ALA A 37 -1.82 2.86 -25.75
C ALA A 37 -3.06 3.37 -24.99
N LEU A 38 -4.06 2.50 -24.77
CA LEU A 38 -5.25 2.82 -23.97
C LEU A 38 -4.92 2.99 -22.49
N MET A 39 -4.03 2.15 -21.94
CA MET A 39 -3.51 2.32 -20.59
C MET A 39 -2.75 3.64 -20.44
N ASP A 40 -1.84 3.94 -21.36
CA ASP A 40 -1.04 5.17 -21.35
C ASP A 40 -1.93 6.42 -21.44
N TRP A 41 -2.96 6.37 -22.29
CA TRP A 41 -3.97 7.44 -22.39
C TRP A 41 -4.78 7.62 -21.09
N SER A 42 -5.27 6.52 -20.50
CA SER A 42 -6.01 6.57 -19.23
C SER A 42 -5.16 7.08 -18.06
N MET A 43 -3.88 6.69 -18.00
CA MET A 43 -2.93 7.20 -17.00
C MET A 43 -2.67 8.70 -17.19
N LYS A 44 -2.56 9.15 -18.44
CA LYS A 44 -2.39 10.56 -18.79
C LYS A 44 -3.64 11.39 -18.47
N GLU A 45 -4.84 10.84 -18.68
CA GLU A 45 -6.11 11.47 -18.31
C GLU A 45 -6.23 11.65 -16.78
N LYS A 46 -5.92 10.61 -15.99
CA LYS A 46 -5.85 10.70 -14.52
C LYS A 46 -4.81 11.71 -14.04
N SER A 47 -3.69 11.85 -14.76
CA SER A 47 -2.67 12.88 -14.48
C SER A 47 -3.16 14.31 -14.76
N LEU A 48 -4.21 14.49 -15.57
CA LEU A 48 -4.81 15.80 -15.87
C LEU A 48 -5.97 16.13 -14.91
N THR A 49 -6.49 15.14 -14.17
CA THR A 49 -7.56 15.33 -13.19
C THR A 49 -7.09 16.19 -12.03
N LYS A 50 -7.53 17.45 -12.01
CA LYS A 50 -7.22 18.39 -10.92
C LYS A 50 -8.18 18.30 -9.75
N ASN A 51 -9.37 17.75 -9.96
CA ASN A 51 -10.43 17.68 -8.95
C ASN A 51 -10.83 16.23 -8.72
N TYR A 52 -10.68 15.75 -7.49
CA TYR A 52 -11.06 14.38 -7.12
C TYR A 52 -11.21 14.26 -5.61
N THR A 53 -11.85 13.17 -5.18
CA THR A 53 -11.83 12.74 -3.80
C THR A 53 -10.98 11.48 -3.64
N ALA A 54 -10.33 11.34 -2.50
CA ALA A 54 -9.68 10.10 -2.09
C ALA A 54 -10.01 9.82 -0.62
N ILE A 55 -9.90 8.55 -0.22
CA ILE A 55 -10.14 8.15 1.17
C ILE A 55 -8.85 7.58 1.76
N ILE A 56 -8.52 8.01 2.97
CA ILE A 56 -7.35 7.53 3.72
C ILE A 56 -7.85 6.89 5.01
N MET A 57 -7.43 5.66 5.25
CA MET A 57 -7.87 4.79 6.34
C MET A 57 -6.67 4.06 6.95
N ALA A 58 -6.85 3.41 8.09
CA ALA A 58 -5.84 2.57 8.73
C ALA A 58 -6.55 1.51 9.59
N ASP A 59 -5.83 0.47 9.98
CA ASP A 59 -6.30 -0.50 10.98
C ASP A 59 -7.66 -1.17 10.62
N PRO A 60 -7.81 -1.80 9.44
CA PRO A 60 -8.96 -2.67 9.16
C PRO A 60 -8.99 -3.93 10.04
N GLN A 61 -7.82 -4.43 10.43
CA GLN A 61 -7.58 -5.59 11.32
C GLN A 61 -8.75 -6.58 11.40
N PRO A 62 -8.97 -7.41 10.36
CA PRO A 62 -10.09 -8.33 10.35
C PRO A 62 -10.14 -9.21 11.58
N TRP A 63 -11.34 -9.27 12.17
CA TRP A 63 -11.69 -9.99 13.41
C TRP A 63 -11.34 -9.24 14.70
N ARG A 64 -10.71 -8.06 14.62
CA ARG A 64 -10.57 -7.20 15.77
C ARG A 64 -11.90 -6.54 16.12
N LEU A 65 -12.24 -6.56 17.41
CA LEU A 65 -13.40 -5.91 18.01
C LEU A 65 -12.96 -5.24 19.31
N ASN A 66 -13.81 -4.42 19.92
CA ASN A 66 -13.54 -3.82 21.24
C ASN A 66 -13.55 -4.86 22.40
N SER A 67 -13.80 -6.14 22.11
CA SER A 67 -13.78 -7.24 23.08
C SER A 67 -13.53 -8.59 22.40
N GLY A 68 -13.14 -9.60 23.19
CA GLY A 68 -12.85 -10.94 22.69
C GLY A 68 -11.45 -11.09 22.09
N ASP A 69 -11.15 -12.30 21.60
CA ASP A 69 -9.87 -12.60 20.95
C ASP A 69 -9.88 -12.12 19.49
N ALA A 70 -9.04 -11.14 19.17
CA ALA A 70 -8.92 -10.56 17.83
C ALA A 70 -8.40 -11.55 16.76
N ASN A 71 -7.90 -12.72 17.16
CA ASN A 71 -7.54 -13.82 16.25
C ASN A 71 -8.52 -15.01 16.32
N GLY A 72 -9.55 -14.92 17.17
CA GLY A 72 -10.55 -15.94 17.39
C GLY A 72 -11.60 -15.98 16.28
N LEU A 73 -11.92 -17.18 15.80
CA LEU A 73 -12.96 -17.38 14.77
C LEU A 73 -14.33 -16.83 15.17
N SER A 74 -14.63 -16.78 16.48
CA SER A 74 -15.85 -16.19 17.02
C SER A 74 -16.03 -14.71 16.64
N ASN A 75 -14.93 -13.99 16.41
CA ASN A 75 -14.96 -12.56 16.09
C ASN A 75 -15.06 -12.28 14.58
N ARG A 76 -14.91 -13.29 13.72
CA ARG A 76 -14.98 -13.13 12.27
C ARG A 76 -16.31 -12.57 11.79
N GLU A 77 -17.42 -13.25 12.12
CA GLU A 77 -18.75 -12.83 11.67
C GLU A 77 -19.19 -11.48 12.27
N PRO A 78 -18.99 -11.20 13.57
CA PRO A 78 -19.27 -9.87 14.11
C PRO A 78 -18.46 -8.75 13.45
N TRP A 79 -17.19 -9.01 13.11
CA TRP A 79 -16.38 -8.03 12.37
C TRP A 79 -16.97 -7.74 10.99
N PHE A 80 -17.37 -8.78 10.22
CA PHE A 80 -18.02 -8.60 8.93
C PHE A 80 -19.30 -7.77 9.03
N LYS A 81 -20.15 -8.04 10.03
CA LYS A 81 -21.41 -7.32 10.23
C LYS A 81 -21.22 -5.80 10.34
N ILE A 82 -20.17 -5.36 11.01
CA ILE A 82 -19.81 -3.94 11.14
C ILE A 82 -19.16 -3.44 9.86
N ASN A 83 -18.16 -4.16 9.37
CA ASN A 83 -17.27 -3.67 8.33
C ASN A 83 -17.90 -3.70 6.93
N GLU A 84 -18.90 -4.55 6.68
CA GLU A 84 -19.72 -4.47 5.47
C GLU A 84 -20.47 -3.14 5.38
N GLN A 85 -20.98 -2.64 6.51
CA GLN A 85 -21.64 -1.33 6.56
C GLN A 85 -20.64 -0.21 6.29
N VAL A 86 -19.46 -0.27 6.94
CA VAL A 86 -18.37 0.68 6.74
C VAL A 86 -17.91 0.69 5.26
N ALA A 87 -17.68 -0.47 4.66
CA ALA A 87 -17.27 -0.61 3.27
C ALA A 87 -18.32 -0.05 2.30
N ASN A 88 -19.61 -0.28 2.56
CA ASN A 88 -20.70 0.29 1.77
C ASN A 88 -20.73 1.83 1.85
N VAL A 89 -20.52 2.40 3.04
CA VAL A 89 -20.41 3.85 3.22
C VAL A 89 -19.22 4.42 2.45
N ILE A 90 -18.05 3.78 2.55
CA ILE A 90 -16.83 4.18 1.83
C ILE A 90 -17.05 4.15 0.32
N LYS A 91 -17.62 3.05 -0.19
CA LYS A 91 -17.96 2.89 -1.61
C LYS A 91 -18.93 3.96 -2.11
N ALA A 92 -19.88 4.39 -1.30
CA ALA A 92 -20.87 5.40 -1.67
C ALA A 92 -20.25 6.79 -1.93
N HIS A 93 -19.08 7.10 -1.36
CA HIS A 93 -18.36 8.34 -1.65
C HIS A 93 -17.80 8.42 -3.07
N LYS A 94 -17.69 7.29 -3.78
CA LYS A 94 -17.15 7.20 -5.14
C LYS A 94 -15.77 7.88 -5.28
N ALA A 95 -14.92 7.68 -4.27
CA ALA A 95 -13.56 8.18 -4.28
C ALA A 95 -12.77 7.65 -5.47
N ALA A 96 -11.86 8.47 -6.02
CA ALA A 96 -11.01 8.09 -7.14
C ALA A 96 -10.08 6.91 -6.80
N PHE A 97 -9.65 6.84 -5.53
CA PHE A 97 -8.87 5.75 -4.95
C PHE A 97 -8.91 5.82 -3.42
N HIS A 98 -8.38 4.79 -2.78
CA HIS A 98 -8.26 4.67 -1.34
C HIS A 98 -6.83 4.32 -0.93
N ILE A 99 -6.43 4.72 0.27
CA ILE A 99 -5.13 4.37 0.88
C ILE A 99 -5.41 3.75 2.25
N VAL A 100 -4.79 2.60 2.55
CA VAL A 100 -4.84 1.95 3.87
C VAL A 100 -3.47 1.98 4.51
N ASN A 101 -3.29 2.74 5.60
CA ASN A 101 -2.01 2.97 6.25
C ASN A 101 -1.65 1.86 7.24
N GLY A 102 -1.58 0.62 6.78
CA GLY A 102 -1.09 -0.49 7.58
C GLY A 102 -2.13 -1.13 8.48
N ASP A 103 -1.67 -2.18 9.17
CA ASP A 103 -2.44 -3.11 9.98
C ASP A 103 -3.61 -3.71 9.20
N LEU A 104 -3.27 -4.18 8.00
CA LEU A 104 -4.18 -4.90 7.09
C LEU A 104 -4.70 -6.19 7.75
N THR A 105 -3.95 -6.72 8.71
CA THR A 105 -4.20 -7.95 9.44
C THR A 105 -3.96 -7.75 10.93
N GLU A 106 -4.56 -8.60 11.77
CA GLU A 106 -4.29 -8.58 13.22
C GLU A 106 -2.93 -9.21 13.59
N PHE A 107 -2.38 -10.13 12.80
CA PHE A 107 -1.08 -10.73 13.10
C PHE A 107 -0.37 -11.35 11.87
N GLY A 108 -0.58 -10.80 10.67
CA GLY A 108 0.05 -11.25 9.43
C GLY A 108 -0.56 -12.52 8.81
N GLN A 109 -1.57 -13.12 9.45
CA GLN A 109 -2.17 -14.38 8.99
C GLN A 109 -2.94 -14.22 7.68
N GLN A 110 -2.81 -15.21 6.79
CA GLN A 110 -3.41 -15.17 5.44
C GLN A 110 -4.93 -15.03 5.47
N LYS A 111 -5.61 -15.75 6.38
CA LYS A 111 -7.07 -15.69 6.53
C LYS A 111 -7.60 -14.30 6.87
N ASN A 112 -6.89 -13.54 7.71
CA ASN A 112 -7.27 -12.15 8.00
C ASN A 112 -7.08 -11.30 6.75
N TYR A 113 -5.97 -11.46 6.02
CA TYR A 113 -5.74 -10.72 4.78
C TYR A 113 -6.81 -11.04 3.72
N ASP A 114 -7.23 -12.29 3.59
CA ASP A 114 -8.26 -12.69 2.63
C ASP A 114 -9.60 -12.02 2.95
N ASP A 115 -9.99 -11.97 4.23
CA ASP A 115 -11.21 -11.27 4.66
C ASP A 115 -11.12 -9.75 4.45
N TYR A 116 -9.98 -9.13 4.76
CA TYR A 116 -9.69 -7.73 4.42
C TYR A 116 -9.83 -7.49 2.91
N LYS A 117 -9.19 -8.32 2.09
CA LYS A 117 -9.18 -8.20 0.64
C LYS A 117 -10.58 -8.36 0.06
N ASN A 118 -11.32 -9.37 0.50
CA ASN A 118 -12.68 -9.65 0.02
C ASN A 118 -13.60 -8.45 0.24
N LEU A 119 -13.41 -7.71 1.32
CA LEU A 119 -14.23 -6.57 1.66
C LEU A 119 -13.70 -5.27 1.05
N TYR A 120 -12.49 -4.88 1.43
CA TYR A 120 -11.94 -3.55 1.15
C TYR A 120 -11.26 -3.43 -0.21
N LYS A 121 -10.86 -4.51 -0.87
CA LYS A 121 -10.34 -4.41 -2.25
C LYS A 121 -11.46 -4.34 -3.30
N ASN A 122 -12.72 -4.48 -2.88
CA ASN A 122 -13.91 -4.47 -3.74
C ASN A 122 -14.76 -3.18 -3.59
N LEU A 123 -14.13 -2.06 -3.21
CA LEU A 123 -14.78 -0.76 -3.03
C LEU A 123 -15.19 -0.07 -4.35
N GLY A 124 -14.86 -0.63 -5.51
CA GLY A 124 -15.20 -0.06 -6.83
C GLY A 124 -14.16 0.92 -7.39
N SER A 125 -13.19 1.32 -6.60
CA SER A 125 -12.00 2.08 -7.01
C SER A 125 -10.73 1.44 -6.41
N PRO A 126 -9.53 1.70 -6.97
CA PRO A 126 -8.29 1.13 -6.47
C PRO A 126 -8.05 1.41 -4.99
N VAL A 127 -7.37 0.47 -4.32
CA VAL A 127 -6.91 0.60 -2.93
C VAL A 127 -5.42 0.31 -2.88
N TYR A 128 -4.67 1.30 -2.40
CA TYR A 128 -3.23 1.27 -2.24
C TYR A 128 -2.87 0.99 -0.79
N GLU A 129 -2.12 -0.08 -0.58
CA GLU A 129 -1.87 -0.64 0.75
C GLU A 129 -0.53 -0.15 1.34
N GLY A 130 -0.54 0.19 2.62
CA GLY A 130 0.63 0.24 3.49
C GLY A 130 0.65 -0.99 4.40
N LEU A 131 1.81 -1.31 4.96
CA LEU A 131 1.94 -2.36 5.98
C LEU A 131 2.16 -1.69 7.34
N GLY A 132 1.57 -2.23 8.40
CA GLY A 132 1.75 -1.75 9.79
C GLY A 132 2.53 -2.74 10.65
N ASN A 133 2.60 -2.48 11.96
CA ASN A 133 3.34 -3.36 12.86
C ASN A 133 2.68 -4.74 13.00
N HIS A 134 1.36 -4.86 12.91
CA HIS A 134 0.67 -6.16 12.98
C HIS A 134 0.90 -7.02 11.72
N ASP A 135 1.28 -6.41 10.60
CA ASP A 135 1.50 -7.13 9.34
C ASP A 135 2.89 -7.79 9.27
N TYR A 136 3.95 -7.10 9.71
CA TYR A 136 5.34 -7.54 9.48
C TYR A 136 6.38 -7.09 10.51
N ALA A 137 5.96 -6.66 11.70
CA ALA A 137 6.87 -6.35 12.82
C ALA A 137 6.57 -7.19 14.07
N ASN A 138 5.33 -7.20 14.56
CA ASN A 138 4.94 -7.88 15.79
C ASN A 138 5.01 -9.41 15.68
N ASN A 139 4.84 -9.93 14.47
CA ASN A 139 4.85 -11.37 14.18
C ASN A 139 6.25 -11.91 13.78
N VAL A 140 7.27 -11.05 13.73
CA VAL A 140 8.67 -11.44 13.45
C VAL A 140 9.18 -12.37 14.54
N GLY A 141 9.74 -13.51 14.17
CA GLY A 141 10.23 -14.52 15.10
C GLY A 141 9.14 -15.26 15.88
N ASN A 142 7.85 -15.01 15.63
CA ASN A 142 6.75 -15.51 16.45
C ASN A 142 5.59 -16.15 15.65
N CYS A 143 5.71 -16.30 14.33
CA CYS A 143 4.59 -16.75 13.51
C CYS A 143 5.03 -17.74 12.42
N THR A 144 4.48 -18.96 12.50
CA THR A 144 4.59 -20.02 11.48
C THR A 144 3.28 -20.15 10.72
N ILE A 145 3.29 -20.76 9.53
CA ILE A 145 2.08 -21.08 8.75
C ILE A 145 2.06 -22.59 8.46
N PRO A 146 1.61 -23.42 9.43
CA PRO A 146 1.62 -24.88 9.29
C PRO A 146 0.77 -25.40 8.13
N GLU A 147 -0.29 -24.67 7.76
CA GLU A 147 -1.25 -25.03 6.70
C GLU A 147 -0.58 -25.18 5.32
N VAL A 148 0.56 -24.51 5.12
CA VAL A 148 1.39 -24.61 3.91
C VAL A 148 2.78 -25.17 4.21
N PHE A 149 2.92 -25.91 5.32
CA PHE A 149 4.17 -26.51 5.79
C PHE A 149 5.33 -25.52 5.99
N ASN A 150 5.02 -24.26 6.33
CA ASN A 150 6.03 -23.24 6.61
C ASN A 150 6.23 -23.06 8.12
N PHE A 151 7.22 -23.75 8.67
CA PHE A 151 7.56 -23.72 10.10
C PHE A 151 8.62 -22.67 10.47
N TYR A 152 8.96 -21.76 9.56
CA TYR A 152 9.86 -20.65 9.86
C TYR A 152 9.14 -19.60 10.71
N LYS A 153 9.82 -19.07 11.71
CA LYS A 153 9.22 -18.15 12.67
C LYS A 153 8.87 -16.77 12.10
N ASP A 154 9.37 -16.45 10.91
CA ASP A 154 9.08 -15.20 10.18
C ASP A 154 8.05 -15.41 9.07
N ALA A 155 7.36 -16.56 9.02
CA ALA A 155 6.53 -16.94 7.88
C ALA A 155 5.43 -15.91 7.57
N CYS A 156 4.80 -15.33 8.60
CA CYS A 156 3.72 -14.36 8.44
C CYS A 156 4.22 -13.01 7.92
N ALA A 157 5.32 -12.48 8.49
CA ALA A 157 5.97 -11.27 7.99
C ALA A 157 6.44 -11.42 6.53
N ILE A 158 7.06 -12.56 6.20
CA ILE A 158 7.50 -12.87 4.83
C ILE A 158 6.30 -12.92 3.88
N SER A 159 5.20 -13.54 4.32
CA SER A 159 3.97 -13.60 3.53
C SER A 159 3.40 -12.20 3.24
N ALA A 160 3.37 -11.31 4.25
CA ALA A 160 2.97 -9.91 4.07
C ALA A 160 3.87 -9.15 3.09
N VAL A 161 5.19 -9.33 3.19
CA VAL A 161 6.16 -8.73 2.25
C VAL A 161 5.94 -9.23 0.83
N LEU A 162 5.79 -10.54 0.62
CA LEU A 162 5.56 -11.11 -0.71
C LEU A 162 4.26 -10.61 -1.34
N ARG A 163 3.19 -10.48 -0.55
CA ARG A 163 1.93 -9.86 -1.01
C ARG A 163 2.15 -8.41 -1.43
N MET A 164 2.85 -7.63 -0.61
CA MET A 164 3.15 -6.23 -0.93
C MET A 164 4.00 -6.06 -2.18
N VAL A 165 5.02 -6.91 -2.37
CA VAL A 165 5.81 -6.93 -3.62
C VAL A 165 4.93 -7.21 -4.84
N ALA A 166 3.98 -8.14 -4.72
CA ALA A 166 3.01 -8.42 -5.79
C ALA A 166 2.07 -7.22 -6.05
N GLU A 167 1.66 -6.50 -5.03
CA GLU A 167 0.86 -5.27 -5.16
C GLU A 167 1.65 -4.14 -5.83
N ILE A 168 2.89 -3.89 -5.40
CA ILE A 168 3.79 -2.90 -6.01
C ILE A 168 3.98 -3.15 -7.50
N LYS A 169 4.15 -4.41 -7.92
CA LYS A 169 4.22 -4.78 -9.35
C LYS A 169 2.95 -4.45 -10.12
N LYS A 170 1.77 -4.57 -9.50
CA LYS A 170 0.51 -4.15 -10.13
C LYS A 170 0.45 -2.63 -10.24
N TYR A 171 0.82 -1.93 -9.16
CA TYR A 171 0.78 -0.47 -9.09
C TYR A 171 1.70 0.17 -10.13
N GLN A 172 2.89 -0.38 -10.33
CA GLN A 172 3.86 0.06 -11.35
C GLN A 172 3.25 0.17 -12.75
N ASN A 173 2.32 -0.73 -13.09
CA ASN A 173 1.70 -0.75 -14.41
C ASN A 173 0.42 0.10 -14.51
N GLN A 174 -0.04 0.70 -13.40
CA GLN A 174 -1.32 1.38 -13.31
C GLN A 174 -1.21 2.86 -12.92
N LEU A 175 -0.06 3.25 -12.35
CA LEU A 175 0.12 4.54 -11.70
C LEU A 175 1.11 5.44 -12.44
N SER A 176 0.74 6.71 -12.58
CA SER A 176 1.58 7.71 -13.25
C SER A 176 2.78 8.07 -12.38
N HIS A 177 3.95 8.25 -13.01
CA HIS A 177 5.21 8.55 -12.34
C HIS A 177 5.48 7.66 -11.11
N PHE A 178 5.17 6.37 -11.25
CA PHE A 178 5.37 5.40 -10.18
C PHE A 178 6.86 5.20 -9.88
N ASN A 179 7.18 5.11 -8.60
CA ASN A 179 8.51 4.78 -8.09
C ASN A 179 8.37 3.86 -6.87
N ALA A 180 9.30 2.94 -6.67
CA ALA A 180 9.32 2.05 -5.51
C ALA A 180 10.75 1.66 -5.09
N ASP A 181 10.96 1.51 -3.78
CA ASP A 181 12.21 1.00 -3.19
C ASP A 181 12.12 -0.51 -2.94
N VAL A 182 12.24 -1.28 -4.01
CA VAL A 182 12.30 -2.73 -3.94
C VAL A 182 13.18 -3.31 -5.04
N VAL A 183 14.06 -4.22 -4.65
CA VAL A 183 14.91 -5.00 -5.55
C VAL A 183 14.71 -6.48 -5.24
N GLU A 184 14.36 -7.24 -6.27
CA GLU A 184 14.25 -8.69 -6.23
C GLU A 184 15.44 -9.33 -6.96
N SER A 185 15.99 -10.41 -6.40
CA SER A 185 17.01 -11.21 -7.07
C SER A 185 16.89 -12.68 -6.68
N LEU A 186 17.39 -13.58 -7.53
CA LEU A 186 17.45 -15.01 -7.26
C LEU A 186 18.90 -15.40 -7.01
N LEU A 187 19.18 -15.97 -5.84
CA LEU A 187 20.49 -16.52 -5.50
C LEU A 187 20.49 -18.05 -5.66
N PRO A 188 21.25 -18.62 -6.60
CA PRO A 188 21.42 -20.06 -6.71
C PRO A 188 22.07 -20.66 -5.47
N VAL A 189 21.51 -21.75 -4.95
CA VAL A 189 22.05 -22.55 -3.86
C VAL A 189 21.98 -24.05 -4.20
N ALA A 190 22.73 -24.89 -3.48
CA ALA A 190 22.84 -26.32 -3.78
C ALA A 190 21.49 -27.09 -3.86
N ARG A 191 20.42 -26.55 -3.27
CA ARG A 191 19.07 -27.15 -3.26
C ARG A 191 17.97 -26.22 -3.81
N GLY A 192 18.30 -25.37 -4.77
CA GLY A 192 17.32 -24.49 -5.45
C GLY A 192 17.78 -23.04 -5.54
N ASN A 193 16.83 -22.11 -5.46
CA ASN A 193 17.13 -20.67 -5.45
C ASN A 193 16.55 -20.03 -4.19
N ILE A 194 17.27 -19.08 -3.60
CA ILE A 194 16.75 -18.18 -2.58
C ILE A 194 16.26 -16.92 -3.28
N HIS A 195 14.98 -16.62 -3.14
CA HIS A 195 14.42 -15.34 -3.56
C HIS A 195 14.78 -14.26 -2.55
N LYS A 196 15.60 -13.30 -2.95
CA LYS A 196 16.04 -12.18 -2.13
C LYS A 196 15.24 -10.93 -2.46
N ILE A 197 14.67 -10.32 -1.42
CA ILE A 197 13.95 -9.05 -1.50
C ILE A 197 14.69 -8.03 -0.64
N LYS A 198 15.04 -6.88 -1.20
CA LYS A 198 15.74 -5.80 -0.49
C LYS A 198 15.12 -4.44 -0.81
N GLY A 199 15.04 -3.56 0.20
CA GLY A 199 14.49 -2.20 0.06
C GLY A 199 13.51 -1.90 1.20
N SER A 200 12.93 -0.71 1.25
CA SER A 200 11.91 -0.37 2.24
C SER A 200 10.49 -0.81 1.84
N LEU A 201 10.32 -1.29 0.60
CA LEU A 201 9.04 -1.50 -0.10
C LEU A 201 8.26 -0.22 -0.40
N SER A 202 8.74 0.94 0.09
CA SER A 202 8.05 2.21 -0.07
C SER A 202 7.80 2.50 -1.54
N TYR A 203 6.65 3.10 -1.84
CA TYR A 203 6.28 3.45 -3.20
C TYR A 203 5.56 4.79 -3.26
N SER A 204 5.56 5.38 -4.45
CA SER A 204 4.94 6.67 -4.70
C SER A 204 4.34 6.75 -6.09
N TRP A 205 3.44 7.71 -6.29
CA TRP A 205 2.83 7.99 -7.58
C TRP A 205 2.30 9.42 -7.65
N ASP A 206 2.06 9.90 -8.86
CA ASP A 206 1.37 11.16 -9.09
C ASP A 206 -0.12 10.91 -9.40
N TYR A 207 -1.00 11.75 -8.84
CA TYR A 207 -2.41 11.85 -9.23
C TYR A 207 -2.84 13.32 -9.23
N GLY A 208 -3.17 13.85 -10.41
CA GLY A 208 -3.37 15.29 -10.59
C GLY A 208 -2.13 16.10 -10.20
N ASP A 209 -2.29 17.13 -9.37
CA ASP A 209 -1.19 18.01 -8.91
C ASP A 209 -0.52 17.50 -7.61
N VAL A 210 -0.90 16.31 -7.11
CA VAL A 210 -0.42 15.74 -5.85
C VAL A 210 0.45 14.52 -6.12
N HIS A 211 1.57 14.44 -5.41
CA HIS A 211 2.43 13.28 -5.30
C HIS A 211 2.11 12.55 -3.99
N TYR A 212 1.81 11.27 -4.06
CA TYR A 212 1.48 10.44 -2.91
C TYR A 212 2.62 9.48 -2.62
N VAL A 213 2.97 9.35 -1.34
CA VAL A 213 4.04 8.45 -0.88
C VAL A 213 3.48 7.52 0.19
N GLN A 214 3.81 6.23 0.13
CA GLN A 214 3.51 5.23 1.15
C GLN A 214 4.82 4.64 1.69
N LEU A 215 5.07 4.80 3.00
CA LEU A 215 6.31 4.36 3.66
C LEU A 215 6.13 3.13 4.56
N HIS A 216 4.95 2.50 4.54
CA HIS A 216 4.59 1.34 5.36
C HIS A 216 4.66 1.65 6.86
N ASN A 217 5.35 0.82 7.67
CA ASN A 217 5.24 0.91 9.13
C ASN A 217 5.74 2.27 9.64
N TYR A 218 7.02 2.57 9.43
CA TYR A 218 7.59 3.89 9.70
C TYR A 218 8.90 4.09 8.93
N PRO A 219 9.34 5.35 8.69
CA PRO A 219 10.44 5.66 7.77
C PRO A 219 11.78 5.00 8.07
N SER A 220 12.07 4.74 9.35
CA SER A 220 13.31 4.11 9.81
C SER A 220 13.17 2.62 10.12
N TYR A 221 12.08 1.97 9.73
CA TYR A 221 11.87 0.54 10.00
C TYR A 221 12.90 -0.31 9.24
N THR A 222 13.48 -1.29 9.94
CA THR A 222 14.40 -2.26 9.36
C THR A 222 14.16 -3.62 9.97
N VAL A 223 14.18 -4.67 9.16
CA VAL A 223 14.12 -6.05 9.65
C VAL A 223 14.80 -6.99 8.67
N HIS A 224 15.39 -8.05 9.20
CA HIS A 224 15.89 -9.17 8.40
C HIS A 224 15.02 -10.40 8.68
N LEU A 225 14.41 -10.96 7.63
CA LEU A 225 13.51 -12.10 7.74
C LEU A 225 14.09 -13.30 6.98
N LYS A 226 14.03 -14.47 7.60
CA LYS A 226 14.51 -15.72 6.99
C LYS A 226 13.39 -16.74 6.86
N GLY A 227 13.13 -17.16 5.63
CA GLY A 227 12.25 -18.27 5.29
C GLY A 227 13.00 -19.42 4.62
N GLN A 228 12.25 -20.43 4.17
CA GLN A 228 12.82 -21.61 3.52
C GLN A 228 13.56 -21.29 2.21
N SER A 229 12.92 -20.52 1.34
CA SER A 229 13.42 -20.17 0.00
C SER A 229 13.32 -18.67 -0.26
N VAL A 230 13.16 -17.87 0.80
CA VAL A 230 13.00 -16.41 0.73
C VAL A 230 13.83 -15.77 1.84
N GLU A 231 14.56 -14.72 1.49
CA GLU A 231 15.31 -13.89 2.42
C GLU A 231 14.93 -12.44 2.16
N VAL A 232 14.49 -11.73 3.21
CA VAL A 232 14.05 -10.34 3.09
C VAL A 232 14.94 -9.45 3.95
N GLN A 233 15.41 -8.35 3.34
CA GLN A 233 16.08 -7.27 4.03
C GLN A 233 15.30 -5.97 3.84
N ILE A 234 14.48 -5.62 4.83
CA ILE A 234 13.79 -4.34 4.87
C ILE A 234 14.76 -3.26 5.35
N ASN A 235 14.90 -2.19 4.56
CA ASN A 235 15.76 -1.04 4.87
C ASN A 235 14.93 0.20 5.20
N LYS A 236 15.60 1.21 5.77
CA LYS A 236 15.02 2.54 5.98
C LYS A 236 14.68 3.17 4.62
N SER A 237 13.57 3.88 4.55
CA SER A 237 13.11 4.56 3.33
C SER A 237 13.72 5.96 3.13
N LEU A 238 14.50 6.47 4.09
CA LEU A 238 14.93 7.87 4.15
C LEU A 238 15.71 8.34 2.90
N ASP A 239 16.67 7.55 2.42
CA ASP A 239 17.48 7.92 1.26
C ASP A 239 16.67 7.90 -0.04
N TRP A 240 15.80 6.90 -0.19
CA TRP A 240 14.87 6.82 -1.32
C TRP A 240 13.86 7.97 -1.28
N LEU A 241 13.25 8.24 -0.11
CA LEU A 241 12.28 9.31 0.09
C LEU A 241 12.88 10.67 -0.30
N LYS A 242 14.12 10.96 0.10
CA LYS A 242 14.80 12.20 -0.28
C LYS A 242 14.87 12.39 -1.80
N GLN A 243 15.20 11.33 -2.53
CA GLN A 243 15.31 11.37 -4.00
C GLN A 243 13.92 11.49 -4.65
N ASP A 244 12.96 10.74 -4.13
CA ASP A 244 11.58 10.72 -4.60
C ASP A 244 10.89 12.10 -4.47
N LEU A 245 11.04 12.74 -3.29
CA LEU A 245 10.51 14.09 -3.06
C LEU A 245 11.19 15.15 -3.94
N ALA A 246 12.50 15.06 -4.13
CA ALA A 246 13.21 15.96 -5.05
C ALA A 246 12.70 15.82 -6.49
N ALA A 247 12.42 14.58 -6.93
CA ALA A 247 11.83 14.35 -8.24
C ALA A 247 10.40 14.91 -8.34
N ALA A 248 9.59 14.78 -7.29
CA ALA A 248 8.24 15.35 -7.23
C ALA A 248 8.25 16.89 -7.26
N ASP A 249 9.18 17.53 -6.54
CA ASP A 249 9.38 18.98 -6.57
C ASP A 249 9.80 19.47 -7.96
N ALA A 250 10.69 18.74 -8.65
CA ALA A 250 11.08 19.06 -10.03
C ALA A 250 9.89 18.99 -11.01
N ARG A 251 8.89 18.15 -10.72
CA ARG A 251 7.60 18.09 -11.44
C ARG A 251 6.57 19.11 -10.93
N GLY A 252 6.92 19.92 -9.94
CA GLY A 252 6.06 20.96 -9.37
C GLY A 252 4.87 20.43 -8.57
N LYS A 253 4.95 19.21 -8.02
CA LYS A 253 3.87 18.60 -7.23
C LYS A 253 3.83 19.14 -5.80
N VAL A 254 2.69 18.95 -5.13
CA VAL A 254 2.62 18.96 -3.65
C VAL A 254 2.62 17.52 -3.16
N THR A 255 3.17 17.25 -1.98
CA THR A 255 3.26 15.86 -1.49
C THR A 255 2.34 15.58 -0.31
N ILE A 256 1.67 14.42 -0.35
CA ILE A 256 1.10 13.76 0.83
C ILE A 256 1.95 12.52 1.15
N ILE A 257 2.39 12.41 2.40
CA ILE A 257 3.12 11.23 2.89
C ILE A 257 2.19 10.39 3.77
N ASN A 258 2.26 9.07 3.61
CA ASN A 258 1.50 8.10 4.37
C ASN A 258 2.45 7.07 5.01
N PHE A 259 2.20 6.71 6.26
CA PHE A 259 2.83 5.57 6.95
C PHE A 259 2.01 5.18 8.18
N HIS A 260 2.39 4.15 8.93
CA HIS A 260 1.53 3.63 10.00
C HIS A 260 1.81 4.28 11.37
N ASP A 261 3.03 4.14 11.90
CA ASP A 261 3.39 4.52 13.27
C ASP A 261 4.10 5.88 13.36
N ALA A 262 3.36 6.88 13.84
CA ALA A 262 3.88 8.17 14.31
C ALA A 262 3.51 8.46 15.77
N ARG A 263 3.21 7.43 16.58
CA ARG A 263 2.85 7.65 17.98
C ARG A 263 4.12 7.84 18.79
N ALA A 264 4.12 8.86 19.65
CA ALA A 264 5.18 9.06 20.63
C ALA A 264 5.32 7.80 21.50
N ALA A 265 6.56 7.39 21.79
CA ALA A 265 6.79 6.18 22.57
C ALA A 265 5.96 6.14 23.87
N SER A 266 5.15 5.10 23.99
CA SER A 266 4.31 4.79 25.14
C SER A 266 4.86 3.60 25.93
N VAL A 267 4.34 3.43 27.15
CA VAL A 267 4.72 2.33 28.07
C VAL A 267 4.31 0.96 27.53
N ASP A 268 3.30 0.89 26.65
CA ASP A 268 2.84 -0.35 26.02
C ASP A 268 3.88 -0.97 25.07
N GLY A 269 4.91 -0.23 24.67
CA GLY A 269 6.02 -0.75 23.88
C GLY A 269 5.73 -0.92 22.38
N GLU A 270 4.52 -0.56 21.91
CA GLU A 270 4.05 -0.86 20.55
C GLU A 270 4.41 0.20 19.49
N SER A 271 4.92 1.37 19.88
CA SER A 271 5.34 2.43 18.94
C SER A 271 6.83 2.61 18.91
N PHE A 272 7.44 2.46 17.74
CA PHE A 272 8.88 2.31 17.56
C PHE A 272 9.54 3.48 16.84
N PHE A 273 8.79 4.31 16.10
CA PHE A 273 9.41 5.39 15.33
C PHE A 273 9.89 6.55 16.21
N ILE A 274 8.97 7.19 16.95
CA ILE A 274 9.21 8.40 17.73
C ILE A 274 9.81 8.01 19.10
N ARG A 275 11.09 7.66 19.06
CA ARG A 275 11.89 7.20 20.20
C ARG A 275 13.22 7.94 20.25
N LYS A 276 13.76 8.17 21.45
CA LYS A 276 15.08 8.81 21.63
C LYS A 276 16.20 8.06 20.91
N GLN A 277 16.11 6.74 20.84
CA GLN A 277 17.07 5.87 20.14
C GLN A 277 17.13 6.18 18.63
N ASN A 278 16.05 6.71 18.06
CA ASN A 278 15.95 7.05 16.65
C ASN A 278 16.25 8.53 16.37
N ALA A 279 16.78 9.29 17.34
CA ALA A 279 16.95 10.76 17.21
C ALA A 279 17.64 11.21 15.91
N LYS A 280 18.65 10.45 15.45
CA LYS A 280 19.33 10.73 14.17
C LYS A 280 18.37 10.55 12.99
N ASP A 281 17.67 9.44 12.91
CA ASP A 281 16.72 9.15 11.83
C ASP A 281 15.55 10.13 11.84
N LEU A 282 15.06 10.51 13.02
CA LEU A 282 14.01 11.51 13.19
C LEU A 282 14.46 12.89 12.68
N SER A 283 15.70 13.29 12.99
CA SER A 283 16.27 14.53 12.47
C SER A 283 16.46 14.50 10.96
N VAL A 284 16.89 13.36 10.40
CA VAL A 284 17.03 13.17 8.95
C VAL A 284 15.65 13.24 8.28
N PHE A 285 14.65 12.54 8.81
CA PHE A 285 13.28 12.57 8.33
C PHE A 285 12.72 13.99 8.32
N LYS A 286 12.85 14.72 9.45
CA LYS A 286 12.46 16.14 9.54
C LYS A 286 13.14 16.97 8.45
N SER A 287 14.45 16.83 8.30
CA SER A 287 15.22 17.57 7.30
C SER A 287 14.73 17.30 5.88
N ILE A 288 14.41 16.04 5.56
CA ILE A 288 13.85 15.65 4.26
C ILE A 288 12.51 16.36 4.06
N ILE A 289 11.51 16.08 4.91
CA ILE A 289 10.14 16.54 4.66
C ILE A 289 10.00 18.07 4.69
N THR A 290 10.83 18.77 5.47
CA THR A 290 10.79 20.25 5.57
C THR A 290 11.54 20.97 4.45
N SER A 291 12.38 20.25 3.69
CA SER A 291 13.08 20.79 2.51
C SER A 291 12.28 20.64 1.22
N HIS A 292 11.13 19.97 1.27
CA HIS A 292 10.29 19.63 0.12
C HIS A 292 8.85 20.11 0.32
N ASN A 293 8.03 20.09 -0.74
CA ASN A 293 6.66 20.60 -0.71
C ASN A 293 5.64 19.62 -0.07
N VAL A 294 5.98 19.06 1.09
CA VAL A 294 5.10 18.18 1.86
C VAL A 294 4.00 18.99 2.54
N LYS A 295 2.74 18.66 2.23
CA LYS A 295 1.56 19.38 2.75
C LYS A 295 0.97 18.74 3.99
N ALA A 296 0.95 17.42 4.03
CA ALA A 296 0.36 16.67 5.14
C ALA A 296 0.98 15.28 5.23
N ILE A 297 0.91 14.74 6.44
CA ILE A 297 1.26 13.37 6.75
C ILE A 297 0.02 12.68 7.30
N PHE A 298 -0.34 11.53 6.75
CA PHE A 298 -1.41 10.68 7.27
C PHE A 298 -0.83 9.41 7.88
N VAL A 299 -1.32 9.06 9.07
CA VAL A 299 -0.84 7.92 9.86
C VAL A 299 -1.98 7.08 10.42
N GLY A 300 -1.68 5.97 11.10
CA GLY A 300 -2.65 5.07 11.74
C GLY A 300 -2.24 4.73 13.17
N HIS A 301 -2.30 3.44 13.52
CA HIS A 301 -1.68 2.82 14.71
C HIS A 301 -2.38 3.10 16.04
N THR A 302 -2.91 4.30 16.25
CA THR A 302 -3.45 4.70 17.56
C THR A 302 -4.91 4.29 17.77
N HIS A 303 -5.59 3.88 16.70
CA HIS A 303 -7.01 3.50 16.67
C HIS A 303 -8.01 4.62 17.03
N TYR A 304 -7.56 5.87 17.13
CA TYR A 304 -8.45 7.02 17.28
C TYR A 304 -8.08 8.13 16.30
N GLN A 305 -9.10 8.81 15.78
CA GLN A 305 -8.89 9.96 14.92
C GLN A 305 -8.26 11.11 15.69
N SER A 306 -7.15 11.65 15.20
CA SER A 306 -6.57 12.86 15.76
C SER A 306 -5.88 13.72 14.71
N TYR A 307 -5.77 15.01 15.01
CA TYR A 307 -5.10 15.99 14.19
C TYR A 307 -4.09 16.73 15.05
N CYS A 308 -2.88 16.90 14.54
CA CYS A 308 -1.89 17.75 15.17
C CYS A 308 -1.13 18.58 14.14
N ARG A 309 -0.92 19.84 14.48
CA ARG A 309 0.06 20.70 13.82
C ARG A 309 0.76 21.53 14.89
N ALA A 310 2.08 21.51 14.90
CA ALA A 310 2.88 22.27 15.84
C ALA A 310 3.85 23.19 15.10
N LYS A 311 4.32 24.22 15.78
CA LYS A 311 5.34 25.11 15.23
C LYS A 311 6.72 24.47 15.42
N ASN A 312 7.39 24.17 14.32
CA ASN A 312 8.72 23.59 14.27
C ASN A 312 8.87 22.32 15.13
N ASP A 313 7.89 21.41 15.07
CA ASP A 313 7.92 20.13 15.77
C ASP A 313 9.24 19.40 15.55
N LYS A 314 9.75 18.70 16.58
CA LYS A 314 11.05 18.02 16.54
C LYS A 314 11.16 16.96 15.44
N VAL A 315 10.05 16.38 15.00
CA VAL A 315 9.99 15.37 13.94
C VAL A 315 9.29 15.93 12.69
N PHE A 316 8.18 16.66 12.87
CA PHE A 316 7.30 17.01 11.75
C PHE A 316 7.46 18.45 11.23
N GLY A 317 8.28 19.28 11.88
CA GLY A 317 8.37 20.69 11.54
C GLY A 317 7.01 21.38 11.66
N ASN A 318 6.56 22.06 10.60
CA ASN A 318 5.26 22.73 10.55
C ASN A 318 4.17 21.92 9.83
N ILE A 319 4.49 20.69 9.41
CA ILE A 319 3.62 19.86 8.58
C ILE A 319 2.54 19.25 9.49
N PRO A 320 1.24 19.41 9.15
CA PRO A 320 0.17 18.77 9.90
C PRO A 320 0.22 17.24 9.75
N VAL A 321 -0.07 16.56 10.86
CA VAL A 321 -0.19 15.11 10.96
C VAL A 321 -1.64 14.75 11.27
N TYR A 322 -2.19 13.86 10.46
CA TYR A 322 -3.55 13.33 10.57
C TYR A 322 -3.46 11.85 10.93
N THR A 323 -3.89 11.48 12.12
CA THR A 323 -3.92 10.08 12.55
C THR A 323 -5.30 9.51 12.28
N ALA A 324 -5.40 8.59 11.33
CA ALA A 324 -6.63 7.84 11.09
C ALA A 324 -6.95 7.01 12.33
N GLY A 325 -8.24 6.95 12.67
CA GLY A 325 -8.74 6.01 13.66
C GLY A 325 -8.84 4.60 13.07
N ALA A 326 -9.39 3.69 13.88
CA ALA A 326 -9.54 2.30 13.48
C ALA A 326 -10.65 2.11 12.45
N LEU A 327 -10.31 1.62 11.26
CA LEU A 327 -11.29 1.30 10.23
C LEU A 327 -12.25 0.19 10.68
N PHE A 328 -11.79 -0.76 11.51
CA PHE A 328 -12.67 -1.79 12.09
C PHE A 328 -13.79 -1.20 12.98
N ASN A 329 -13.62 0.03 13.47
CA ASN A 329 -14.62 0.84 14.19
C ASN A 329 -15.26 1.92 13.31
N GLY A 330 -15.02 1.89 11.99
CA GLY A 330 -15.65 2.76 11.00
C GLY A 330 -14.95 4.08 10.70
N ASP A 331 -13.80 4.38 11.30
CA ASP A 331 -13.12 5.67 11.12
C ASP A 331 -12.36 5.75 9.78
N TYR A 332 -12.50 6.88 9.08
CA TYR A 332 -11.71 7.20 7.88
C TYR A 332 -11.65 8.70 7.62
N TYR A 333 -10.67 9.14 6.82
CA TYR A 333 -10.62 10.48 6.26
C TYR A 333 -11.09 10.48 4.81
N LEU A 334 -11.87 11.49 4.45
CA LEU A 334 -12.12 11.85 3.05
C LEU A 334 -11.37 13.14 2.75
N ILE A 335 -10.60 13.13 1.66
CA ILE A 335 -9.95 14.32 1.13
C ILE A 335 -10.63 14.77 -0.16
N ASP A 336 -10.92 16.07 -0.28
CA ASP A 336 -11.34 16.75 -1.51
C ASP A 336 -10.15 17.57 -2.02
N VAL A 337 -9.64 17.19 -3.19
CA VAL A 337 -8.49 17.81 -3.83
C VAL A 337 -8.96 18.70 -4.96
N LYS A 338 -8.47 19.94 -4.98
CA LYS A 338 -8.68 20.95 -6.04
C LYS A 338 -7.34 21.55 -6.43
N GLY A 339 -6.70 20.95 -7.42
CA GLY A 339 -5.31 21.18 -7.79
C GLY A 339 -4.39 20.86 -6.61
N LYS A 340 -3.74 21.90 -6.06
CA LYS A 340 -2.83 21.79 -4.91
C LYS A 340 -3.49 22.05 -3.56
N ASN A 341 -4.78 22.42 -3.55
CA ASN A 341 -5.55 22.65 -2.33
C ASN A 341 -6.23 21.34 -1.93
N ILE A 342 -6.12 20.98 -0.66
CA ILE A 342 -6.62 19.70 -0.15
C ILE A 342 -7.42 19.97 1.12
N HIS A 343 -8.69 19.62 1.10
CA HIS A 343 -9.62 19.75 2.22
C HIS A 343 -9.82 18.38 2.86
N VAL A 344 -9.64 18.29 4.18
CA VAL A 344 -9.76 17.03 4.93
C VAL A 344 -11.02 17.02 5.78
N LYS A 345 -11.77 15.92 5.75
CA LYS A 345 -12.90 15.66 6.63
C LYS A 345 -12.77 14.29 7.29
N ALA A 346 -12.99 14.23 8.59
CA ALA A 346 -13.01 13.02 9.38
C ALA A 346 -14.42 12.46 9.43
N TYR A 347 -14.58 11.18 9.12
CA TYR A 347 -15.85 10.48 9.13
C TYR A 347 -15.78 9.20 9.94
N ASN A 348 -16.95 8.75 10.38
CA ASN A 348 -17.20 7.42 10.87
C ASN A 348 -18.34 6.77 10.06
N GLY A 349 -18.18 5.50 9.68
CA GLY A 349 -19.15 4.74 8.87
C GLY A 349 -19.82 3.58 9.60
N GLU A 350 -19.55 3.38 10.90
CA GLU A 350 -19.97 2.20 11.68
C GLU A 350 -21.49 2.00 11.64
N VAL A 351 -22.26 3.09 11.65
CA VAL A 351 -23.73 3.07 11.68
C VAL A 351 -24.39 2.96 10.30
N GLY A 352 -23.64 2.55 9.28
CA GLY A 352 -24.14 2.33 7.90
C GLY A 352 -24.49 3.59 7.11
N LYS A 353 -24.13 4.77 7.61
CA LYS A 353 -24.19 6.06 6.90
C LYS A 353 -22.97 6.91 7.25
N PRO A 354 -22.50 7.82 6.37
CA PRO A 354 -21.36 8.67 6.68
C PRO A 354 -21.72 9.67 7.80
N LEU A 355 -21.13 9.49 8.97
CA LEU A 355 -21.19 10.45 10.07
C LEU A 355 -19.97 11.37 10.00
N LEU A 356 -20.17 12.67 9.74
CA LEU A 356 -19.08 13.65 9.81
C LEU A 356 -18.68 13.86 11.27
N ILE A 357 -17.47 13.44 11.64
CA ILE A 357 -16.91 13.63 12.98
C ILE A 357 -16.33 15.03 13.11
N LYS A 358 -15.55 15.45 12.11
CA LYS A 358 -14.91 16.77 12.10
C LYS A 358 -14.60 17.24 10.69
N ASP A 359 -14.93 18.49 10.39
CA ASP A 359 -14.35 19.19 9.25
C ASP A 359 -13.00 19.78 9.69
N LEU A 360 -11.90 19.27 9.13
CA LEU A 360 -10.53 19.70 9.46
C LEU A 360 -10.03 20.82 8.54
N GLY A 361 -10.85 21.28 7.60
CA GLY A 361 -10.54 22.39 6.73
C GLY A 361 -9.45 22.10 5.69
N ILE A 362 -9.04 23.17 5.01
CA ILE A 362 -8.00 23.11 3.98
C ILE A 362 -6.63 23.00 4.67
N ILE A 363 -5.82 22.04 4.24
CA ILE A 363 -4.44 21.85 4.74
C ILE A 363 -3.65 23.17 4.66
N GLY A 364 -3.06 23.56 5.80
CA GLY A 364 -2.25 24.76 5.93
C GLY A 364 -3.03 26.06 6.18
N LYS A 365 -4.37 26.03 6.20
CA LYS A 365 -5.21 27.19 6.57
C LYS A 365 -5.52 27.29 8.06
N ASP A 366 -5.35 26.20 8.81
CA ASP A 366 -5.43 26.25 10.26
C ASP A 366 -4.40 27.25 10.81
N THR A 367 -4.75 27.96 11.87
CA THR A 367 -3.86 28.92 12.55
C THR A 367 -3.54 28.49 13.97
N GLU A 368 -4.22 27.47 14.48
CA GLU A 368 -3.96 26.90 15.79
C GLU A 368 -2.77 25.95 15.72
N PHE A 369 -1.92 26.02 16.74
CA PHE A 369 -0.76 25.15 16.89
C PHE A 369 -0.83 24.42 18.21
N SER A 370 -0.71 23.10 18.15
CA SER A 370 -0.39 22.26 19.30
C SER A 370 1.03 22.52 19.79
N ALA A 371 1.31 22.23 21.06
CA ALA A 371 2.64 22.37 21.63
C ALA A 371 3.68 21.45 20.93
N SER A 372 3.29 20.21 20.65
CA SER A 372 4.08 19.25 19.86
C SER A 372 3.19 18.12 19.37
N CYS A 373 3.53 17.58 18.20
CA CYS A 373 2.93 16.36 17.64
C CYS A 373 3.75 15.12 18.00
N SER A 374 5.06 15.25 18.11
CA SER A 374 5.95 14.13 18.46
C SER A 374 6.13 13.90 19.96
N LYS A 375 5.87 14.91 20.81
CA LYS A 375 6.03 14.84 22.27
C LYS A 375 7.42 14.33 22.71
N LEU A 376 8.47 14.61 21.92
CA LEU A 376 9.88 14.27 22.18
C LEU A 376 10.64 15.35 22.96
#